data_AF-A0A832U9Y2-F1
#
_entry.id   AF-A0A832U9Y2-F1
#
_cell.length_a   1.000
_cell.length_b   1.000
_cell.length_c   1.000
_cell.angle_alpha   90.00
_cell.angle_beta   90.00
_cell.angle_gamma   90.00
#
_symmetry.space_group_name_H-M   'P 1'
#
loop_
_entity.id
_entity.type
_entity.pdbx_description
1 polymer ?
#
loop_
_entity_poly.entity_id
_entity_poly.type
_entity_poly.pdbx_seq_one_letter_code
_entity_poly.pdbx_strand_id
1 'polypeptide(L)'
;PTDHPKLAQATDFPMKHPFEYKRYHDELKNRIFAEINNKPGRIHPEVPGVPGQLVKKVLYGGLFPPAIEAVCNQYGLLVRGKKVPYEDFFRLYSKAIIATDLPGYELIIYLRSKQKKEYHKMIQTKDGHFRFERPTPPRVGFFLWLESIQPTLGTRAALGVLDAFSIAAEHPQR
;
A
#
# COMPACT_ATOMS: atom_id res chain seq x y z
N PRO A 1 -28.67 -8.82 -26.81
CA PRO A 1 -28.06 -7.78 -27.66
C PRO A 1 -26.74 -8.30 -28.22
N THR A 2 -26.77 -8.89 -29.42
CA THR A 2 -25.68 -9.78 -29.87
C THR A 2 -25.17 -9.56 -31.29
N ASP A 3 -25.78 -8.72 -32.12
CA ASP A 3 -25.22 -8.44 -33.45
C ASP A 3 -25.69 -7.08 -33.96
N HIS A 4 -24.83 -6.07 -33.83
CA HIS A 4 -25.00 -4.80 -34.54
C HIS A 4 -23.75 -4.56 -35.40
N PRO A 5 -23.88 -4.19 -36.68
CA PRO A 5 -22.74 -4.09 -37.61
C PRO A 5 -21.69 -3.00 -37.27
N LYS A 6 -21.94 -2.20 -36.22
CA LYS A 6 -21.01 -1.19 -35.67
C LYS A 6 -20.45 -1.58 -34.30
N LEU A 7 -20.70 -2.80 -33.84
CA LEU A 7 -20.27 -3.31 -32.55
C LEU A 7 -18.92 -4.00 -32.77
N ALA A 8 -17.85 -3.42 -32.25
CA ALA A 8 -16.51 -4.00 -32.25
C ALA A 8 -16.08 -4.21 -30.81
N GLN A 9 -15.34 -5.28 -30.52
CA GLN A 9 -14.81 -5.47 -29.17
C GLN A 9 -13.72 -4.44 -28.94
N ALA A 10 -13.67 -3.86 -27.73
CA ALA A 10 -12.60 -2.92 -27.38
C ALA A 10 -11.20 -3.56 -27.52
N THR A 11 -11.10 -4.89 -27.38
CA THR A 11 -9.89 -5.69 -27.60
C THR A 11 -9.45 -5.77 -29.06
N ASP A 12 -10.33 -5.48 -30.02
CA ASP A 12 -10.02 -5.51 -31.46
C ASP A 12 -9.26 -4.25 -31.90
N PHE A 13 -9.16 -3.24 -31.03
CA PHE A 13 -8.39 -2.02 -31.28
C PHE A 13 -7.06 -2.07 -30.51
N PRO A 14 -5.95 -2.49 -31.15
CA PRO A 14 -4.66 -2.50 -30.48
C PRO A 14 -4.25 -1.06 -30.13
N MET A 15 -3.89 -0.81 -28.87
CA MET A 15 -3.30 0.45 -28.49
C MET A 15 -1.94 0.61 -29.18
N LYS A 16 -1.75 1.70 -29.94
CA LYS A 16 -0.49 2.02 -30.63
C LYS A 16 0.72 2.02 -29.70
N HIS A 17 0.52 2.39 -28.44
CA HIS A 17 1.50 2.29 -27.37
C HIS A 17 0.82 1.74 -26.10
N PRO A 18 1.05 0.47 -25.72
CA PRO A 18 0.53 -0.07 -24.48
C PRO A 18 1.01 0.74 -23.28
N PHE A 19 0.09 1.14 -22.42
CA PHE A 19 0.43 1.91 -21.22
C PHE A 19 0.94 0.98 -20.11
N GLU A 20 2.25 0.96 -19.88
CA GLU A 20 2.90 0.12 -18.88
C GLU A 20 2.87 0.75 -17.48
N TYR A 21 1.69 0.81 -16.85
CA TYR A 21 1.55 1.40 -15.50
C TYR A 21 2.51 0.78 -14.47
N LYS A 22 2.72 -0.54 -14.53
CA LYS A 22 3.63 -1.26 -13.63
C LYS A 22 5.06 -0.73 -13.71
N ARG A 23 5.54 -0.37 -14.90
CA ARG A 23 6.89 0.16 -15.09
C ARG A 23 7.07 1.48 -14.35
N TYR A 24 6.15 2.42 -14.57
CA TYR A 24 6.19 3.73 -13.89
C TYR A 24 6.02 3.60 -12.37
N HIS A 25 5.20 2.66 -11.91
CA HIS A 25 5.05 2.36 -10.49
C HIS A 25 6.34 1.80 -9.86
N ASP A 26 6.97 0.82 -10.51
CA ASP A 26 8.19 0.19 -10.03
C ASP A 26 9.38 1.17 -10.04
N GLU A 27 9.50 2.02 -11.07
CA GLU A 27 10.49 3.09 -11.13
C GLU A 27 10.37 4.06 -9.93
N LEU A 28 9.14 4.50 -9.64
CA LEU A 28 8.88 5.40 -8.50
C LEU A 28 9.17 4.72 -7.17
N LYS A 29 8.70 3.47 -6.99
CA LYS A 29 8.96 2.66 -5.79
C LYS A 29 10.47 2.52 -5.53
N ASN A 30 11.25 2.21 -6.56
CA ASN A 30 12.69 2.04 -6.44
C ASN A 30 13.40 3.35 -6.07
N ARG A 31 12.97 4.49 -6.63
CA ARG A 31 13.50 5.81 -6.26
C ARG A 31 13.24 6.12 -4.78
N ILE A 32 12.01 5.88 -4.31
CA ILE A 32 11.66 6.10 -2.89
C ILE A 32 12.53 5.21 -1.99
N PHE A 33 12.73 3.94 -2.34
CA PHE A 33 13.65 3.08 -1.56
C PHE A 33 15.09 3.57 -1.56
N ALA A 34 15.59 4.11 -2.68
CA ALA A 34 16.92 4.70 -2.73
C ALA A 34 17.03 5.91 -1.78
N GLU A 35 16.00 6.77 -1.74
CA GLU A 35 15.97 7.91 -0.82
C GLU A 35 15.90 7.50 0.65
N ILE A 36 15.04 6.54 1.00
CA ILE A 36 14.95 5.98 2.37
C ILE A 36 16.32 5.43 2.81
N ASN A 37 17.03 4.73 1.92
CA ASN A 37 18.34 4.17 2.24
C ASN A 37 19.44 5.23 2.39
N ASN A 38 19.33 6.37 1.68
CA ASN A 38 20.30 7.46 1.73
C ASN A 38 20.06 8.42 2.90
N LYS A 39 18.80 8.63 3.30
CA LYS A 39 18.40 9.58 4.34
C LYS A 39 17.46 8.90 5.34
N PRO A 40 17.97 8.45 6.50
CA PRO A 40 17.11 7.88 7.54
C PRO A 40 16.18 8.97 8.11
N GLY A 41 14.99 8.56 8.54
CA GLY A 41 13.95 9.44 9.07
C GLY A 41 12.98 9.92 8.00
N ARG A 42 12.21 10.98 8.32
CA ARG A 42 11.16 11.49 7.44
C ARG A 42 11.71 12.03 6.12
N ILE A 43 11.04 11.67 5.03
CA ILE A 43 11.36 12.14 3.69
C ILE A 43 10.12 12.70 2.99
N HIS A 44 10.35 13.61 2.06
CA HIS A 44 9.35 14.15 1.15
C HIS A 44 9.92 14.06 -0.26
N PRO A 45 9.85 12.89 -0.90
CA PRO A 45 10.44 12.68 -2.21
C PRO A 45 9.76 13.59 -3.22
N GLU A 46 10.55 14.28 -4.04
CA GLU A 46 9.99 14.96 -5.20
C GLU A 46 9.64 13.92 -6.27
N VAL A 47 8.45 14.02 -6.87
CA VAL A 47 8.07 13.17 -8.00
C VAL A 47 8.05 13.97 -9.30
N PRO A 48 9.21 14.24 -9.90
CA PRO A 48 9.24 14.92 -11.18
C PRO A 48 8.75 14.00 -12.31
N GLY A 49 8.18 14.62 -13.34
CA GLY A 49 7.87 13.99 -14.61
C GLY A 49 6.58 13.14 -14.65
N VAL A 50 6.49 12.32 -15.70
CA VAL A 50 5.31 11.52 -16.05
C VAL A 50 4.86 10.53 -14.95
N PRO A 51 5.77 9.84 -14.22
CA PRO A 51 5.36 8.97 -13.11
C PRO A 51 4.59 9.69 -12.00
N GLY A 52 4.97 10.92 -11.65
CA GLY A 52 4.32 11.71 -10.60
C GLY A 52 2.92 12.21 -10.95
N GLN A 53 2.63 12.33 -12.25
CA GLN A 53 1.31 12.71 -12.71
C GLN A 53 0.34 11.51 -12.74
N LEU A 54 0.88 10.33 -13.04
CA LEU A 54 0.11 9.12 -13.33
C LEU A 54 -0.08 8.21 -12.12
N VAL A 55 0.98 7.99 -11.34
CA VAL A 55 0.94 7.08 -10.20
C VAL A 55 0.17 7.78 -9.08
N LYS A 56 -0.97 7.19 -8.68
CA LYS A 56 -1.78 7.72 -7.58
C LYS A 56 -1.45 7.07 -6.24
N LYS A 57 -0.78 5.91 -6.27
CA LYS A 57 -0.42 5.10 -5.10
C LYS A 57 0.86 4.32 -5.35
N VAL A 58 1.73 4.25 -4.36
CA VAL A 58 2.92 3.38 -4.37
C VAL A 58 2.65 2.21 -3.43
N LEU A 59 2.83 0.99 -3.92
CA LEU A 59 2.67 -0.25 -3.15
C LEU A 59 4.08 -0.78 -2.93
N TYR A 60 4.54 -0.81 -1.69
CA TYR A 60 5.93 -1.16 -1.39
C TYR A 60 6.13 -2.68 -1.26
N GLY A 61 5.09 -3.40 -0.83
CA GLY A 61 5.10 -4.85 -0.76
C GLY A 61 4.30 -5.39 0.41
N GLY A 62 4.17 -6.72 0.44
CA GLY A 62 3.58 -7.44 1.56
C GLY A 62 4.55 -7.50 2.74
N LEU A 63 4.05 -7.29 3.95
CA LEU A 63 4.83 -7.30 5.19
C LEU A 63 5.11 -8.73 5.68
N PHE A 64 6.34 -8.97 6.14
CA PHE A 64 6.68 -10.16 6.92
C PHE A 64 6.20 -10.04 8.39
N PRO A 65 6.07 -11.16 9.13
CA PRO A 65 5.57 -11.15 10.50
C PRO A 65 6.26 -10.16 11.45
N PRO A 66 7.59 -9.98 11.45
CA PRO A 66 8.22 -8.99 12.35
C PRO A 66 7.83 -7.53 12.04
N ALA A 67 7.56 -7.20 10.77
CA ALA A 67 7.07 -5.88 10.40
C ALA A 67 5.60 -5.68 10.82
N ILE A 68 4.80 -6.74 10.75
CA ILE A 68 3.41 -6.73 11.25
C ILE A 68 3.40 -6.53 12.77
N GLU A 69 4.31 -7.18 13.50
CA GLU A 69 4.48 -6.98 14.94
C GLU A 69 4.76 -5.52 15.27
N ALA A 70 5.70 -4.89 14.57
CA ALA A 70 5.98 -3.46 14.72
C ALA A 70 4.73 -2.60 14.47
N VAL A 71 3.98 -2.87 13.40
CA VAL A 71 2.72 -2.16 13.11
C VAL A 71 1.70 -2.31 14.25
N CYS A 72 1.53 -3.51 14.79
CA CYS A 72 0.57 -3.74 15.89
C CYS A 72 1.02 -3.10 17.22
N ASN A 73 2.31 -3.20 17.54
CA ASN A 73 2.83 -2.88 18.87
C ASN A 73 3.37 -1.45 18.99
N GLN A 74 4.11 -0.97 17.99
CA GLN A 74 4.78 0.33 18.01
C GLN A 74 3.91 1.42 17.40
N TYR A 75 3.36 1.15 16.21
CA TYR A 75 2.51 2.11 15.51
C TYR A 75 1.05 2.02 15.99
N GLY A 76 0.59 0.85 16.39
CA GLY A 76 -0.77 0.62 16.82
C GLY A 76 -1.72 0.39 15.64
N LEU A 77 -2.54 -0.66 15.75
CA LEU A 77 -3.51 -1.04 14.73
C LEU A 77 -4.91 -1.13 15.34
N LEU A 78 -5.83 -0.26 14.91
CA LEU A 78 -7.21 -0.21 15.35
C LEU A 78 -8.19 -0.51 14.22
N VAL A 79 -8.93 -1.60 14.36
CA VAL A 79 -9.97 -1.97 13.41
C VAL A 79 -11.32 -1.79 14.08
N ARG A 80 -12.13 -0.86 13.55
CA ARG A 80 -13.46 -0.54 14.09
C ARG A 80 -13.42 -0.20 15.59
N GLY A 81 -12.43 0.60 16.00
CA GLY A 81 -12.23 1.05 17.38
C GLY A 81 -11.60 0.00 18.32
N LYS A 82 -11.32 -1.23 17.84
CA LYS A 82 -10.66 -2.26 18.66
C LYS A 82 -9.20 -2.39 18.26
N LYS A 83 -8.30 -2.35 19.24
CA LYS A 83 -6.88 -2.66 19.03
C LYS A 83 -6.76 -4.11 18.57
N VAL A 84 -6.00 -4.34 17.50
CA VAL A 84 -5.65 -5.66 17.00
C VAL A 84 -4.28 -6.00 17.56
N PRO A 85 -4.19 -6.91 18.54
CA PRO A 85 -2.89 -7.34 19.04
C PRO A 85 -2.22 -8.29 18.03
N TYR A 86 -0.90 -8.42 18.10
CA TYR A 86 -0.12 -9.17 17.12
C TYR A 86 -0.52 -10.66 17.06
N GLU A 87 -0.77 -11.26 18.22
CA GLU A 87 -1.21 -12.64 18.38
C GLU A 87 -2.54 -12.94 17.67
N ASP A 88 -3.43 -11.95 17.59
CA ASP A 88 -4.72 -12.08 16.92
C ASP A 88 -4.65 -11.75 15.42
N PHE A 89 -3.58 -11.09 14.97
CA PHE A 89 -3.46 -10.60 13.61
C PHE A 89 -3.67 -11.73 12.59
N PHE A 90 -2.92 -12.82 12.71
CA PHE A 90 -2.99 -13.94 11.77
C PHE A 90 -4.27 -14.76 11.89
N ARG A 91 -5.05 -14.61 12.96
CA ARG A 91 -6.41 -15.17 13.05
C ARG A 91 -7.39 -14.37 12.20
N LEU A 92 -7.22 -13.04 12.16
CA LEU A 92 -8.15 -12.11 11.50
C LEU A 92 -7.78 -11.82 10.03
N TYR A 93 -6.48 -11.81 9.73
CA TYR A 93 -5.92 -11.34 8.46
C TYR A 93 -4.91 -12.33 7.89
N SER A 94 -4.86 -12.43 6.56
CA SER A 94 -3.90 -13.29 5.86
C SER A 94 -2.69 -12.54 5.31
N LYS A 95 -2.79 -11.22 5.15
CA LYS A 95 -1.77 -10.38 4.51
C LYS A 95 -1.90 -8.93 4.96
N ALA A 96 -0.78 -8.25 5.12
CA ALA A 96 -0.69 -6.79 5.20
C ALA A 96 0.18 -6.27 4.05
N ILE A 97 -0.25 -5.20 3.39
CA ILE A 97 0.52 -4.53 2.32
C ILE A 97 0.66 -3.06 2.71
N ILE A 98 1.91 -2.58 2.75
CA ILE A 98 2.20 -1.17 3.03
C ILE A 98 2.27 -0.36 1.73
N ALA A 99 1.70 0.84 1.77
CA ALA A 99 1.58 1.70 0.61
C ALA A 99 1.53 3.19 1.02
N THR A 100 1.63 4.07 0.03
CA THR A 100 1.38 5.51 0.20
C THR A 100 0.43 6.03 -0.87
N ASP A 101 -0.47 6.93 -0.49
CA ASP A 101 -1.31 7.69 -1.41
C ASP A 101 -0.56 8.96 -1.87
N LEU A 102 -0.53 9.21 -3.18
CA LEU A 102 0.12 10.38 -3.79
C LEU A 102 -0.90 11.49 -4.07
N PRO A 103 -0.47 12.78 -4.08
CA PRO A 103 0.91 13.27 -3.99
C PRO A 103 1.46 13.44 -2.56
N GLY A 104 0.60 13.35 -1.53
CA GLY A 104 0.96 13.68 -0.15
C GLY A 104 1.78 12.64 0.61
N TYR A 105 2.06 11.48 0.00
CA TYR A 105 2.72 10.34 0.64
C TYR A 105 2.03 9.86 1.91
N GLU A 106 0.70 9.91 1.93
CA GLU A 106 -0.07 9.48 3.09
C GLU A 106 0.10 7.98 3.30
N LEU A 107 0.66 7.60 4.44
CA LEU A 107 0.96 6.21 4.78
C LEU A 107 -0.32 5.40 5.01
N ILE A 108 -0.44 4.29 4.30
CA ILE A 108 -1.62 3.41 4.35
C ILE A 108 -1.20 1.94 4.41
N ILE A 109 -2.06 1.12 5.01
CA ILE A 109 -1.89 -0.33 5.07
C ILE A 109 -3.16 -1.02 4.58
N TYR A 110 -3.03 -2.00 3.70
CA TYR A 110 -4.13 -2.86 3.28
C TYR A 110 -4.07 -4.20 4.00
N LEU A 111 -5.13 -4.56 4.73
CA LEU A 111 -5.22 -5.84 5.43
C LEU A 111 -6.18 -6.79 4.71
N ARG A 112 -5.72 -7.98 4.32
CA ARG A 112 -6.58 -8.98 3.69
C ARG A 112 -7.41 -9.71 4.75
N SER A 113 -8.70 -9.41 4.83
CA SER A 113 -9.61 -10.06 5.79
C SER A 113 -9.77 -11.56 5.49
N LYS A 114 -9.67 -12.42 6.51
CA LYS A 114 -10.01 -13.85 6.39
C LYS A 114 -11.52 -14.09 6.43
N GLN A 115 -12.27 -13.23 7.13
CA GLN A 115 -13.73 -13.37 7.27
C GLN A 115 -14.49 -12.93 6.02
N LYS A 116 -14.00 -11.90 5.33
CA LYS A 116 -14.64 -11.32 4.14
C LYS A 116 -13.66 -11.30 2.97
N LYS A 117 -14.15 -11.47 1.75
CA LYS A 117 -13.36 -11.34 0.51
C LYS A 117 -13.10 -9.86 0.15
N GLU A 118 -12.44 -9.13 1.04
CA GLU A 118 -12.11 -7.71 0.89
C GLU A 118 -10.75 -7.39 1.52
N TYR A 119 -10.20 -6.21 1.18
CA TYR A 119 -9.12 -5.60 1.96
C TYR A 119 -9.67 -4.49 2.85
N HIS A 120 -9.14 -4.36 4.06
CA HIS A 120 -9.38 -3.19 4.92
C HIS A 120 -8.30 -2.16 4.64
N LYS A 121 -8.69 -0.98 4.14
CA LYS A 121 -7.78 0.15 4.03
C LYS A 121 -7.63 0.79 5.41
N MET A 122 -6.41 0.82 5.90
CA MET A 122 -6.00 1.45 7.13
C MET A 122 -5.28 2.75 6.79
N ILE A 123 -5.64 3.82 7.49
CA ILE A 123 -5.00 5.14 7.38
C ILE A 123 -4.39 5.52 8.71
N GLN A 124 -3.32 6.31 8.69
CA GLN A 124 -2.74 6.82 9.91
C GLN A 124 -3.56 7.99 10.48
N THR A 125 -3.70 8.03 11.80
CA THR A 125 -4.29 9.16 12.53
C THR A 125 -3.23 10.16 12.95
N LYS A 126 -3.66 11.30 13.49
CA LYS A 126 -2.76 12.32 14.02
C LYS A 126 -1.86 11.79 15.14
N ASP A 127 -2.33 10.79 15.89
CA ASP A 127 -1.58 10.18 16.99
C ASP A 127 -0.65 9.05 16.51
N GLY A 128 -0.49 8.88 15.19
CA GLY A 128 0.40 7.88 14.60
C GLY A 128 -0.17 6.48 14.45
N HIS A 129 -1.36 6.20 15.01
CA HIS A 129 -1.97 4.88 14.93
C HIS A 129 -2.71 4.63 13.62
N PHE A 130 -2.72 3.38 13.16
CA PHE A 130 -3.50 2.98 12.00
C PHE A 130 -4.94 2.70 12.40
N ARG A 131 -5.89 3.33 11.72
CA ARG A 131 -7.33 3.05 11.89
C ARG A 131 -7.97 2.59 10.60
N PHE A 132 -9.01 1.78 10.72
CA PHE A 132 -9.86 1.40 9.60
C PHE A 132 -10.52 2.64 8.98
N GLU A 133 -10.36 2.82 7.67
CA GLU A 133 -11.08 3.83 6.87
C GLU A 133 -12.28 3.18 6.18
N ARG A 134 -12.03 2.22 5.28
CA ARG A 134 -13.05 1.65 4.41
C ARG A 134 -12.65 0.26 3.88
N PRO A 135 -13.61 -0.57 3.45
CA PRO A 135 -13.31 -1.80 2.73
C PRO A 135 -12.95 -1.50 1.26
N THR A 136 -12.05 -2.30 0.69
CA THR A 136 -11.74 -2.37 -0.73
C THR A 136 -12.36 -3.65 -1.30
N PRO A 137 -13.43 -3.54 -2.11
CA PRO A 137 -14.20 -4.68 -2.57
C PRO A 137 -13.43 -5.51 -3.62
N PRO A 138 -13.80 -6.78 -3.85
CA PRO A 138 -13.06 -7.70 -4.73
C PRO A 138 -13.20 -7.42 -6.23
N ARG A 139 -14.17 -6.59 -6.64
CA ARG A 139 -14.55 -6.38 -8.05
C ARG A 139 -13.78 -5.26 -8.75
N VAL A 140 -12.71 -4.73 -8.14
CA VAL A 140 -11.91 -3.64 -8.72
C VAL A 140 -10.54 -4.18 -9.12
N GLY A 141 -10.00 -3.75 -10.27
CA GLY A 141 -8.67 -4.19 -10.74
C GLY A 141 -7.56 -3.97 -9.70
N PHE A 142 -7.71 -2.95 -8.86
CA PHE A 142 -6.83 -2.69 -7.73
C PHE A 142 -6.81 -3.83 -6.69
N PHE A 143 -7.94 -4.50 -6.43
CA PHE A 143 -7.99 -5.65 -5.54
C PHE A 143 -7.15 -6.81 -6.07
N LEU A 144 -7.25 -7.09 -7.37
CA LEU A 144 -6.46 -8.15 -8.02
C LEU A 144 -4.96 -7.83 -7.94
N TRP A 145 -4.59 -6.56 -8.01
CA TRP A 145 -3.20 -6.14 -7.82
C TRP A 145 -2.71 -6.36 -6.38
N LEU A 146 -3.54 -6.10 -5.36
CA LEU A 146 -3.19 -6.43 -3.97
C LEU A 146 -3.04 -7.95 -3.76
N GLU A 147 -3.89 -8.75 -4.41
CA GLU A 147 -3.80 -10.21 -4.33
C GLU A 147 -2.48 -10.74 -4.92
N SER A 148 -1.99 -10.15 -6.03
CA SER A 148 -0.75 -10.59 -6.67
C SER A 148 0.52 -10.24 -5.88
N ILE A 149 0.44 -9.34 -4.91
CA ILE A 149 1.58 -8.99 -4.05
C ILE A 149 1.81 -10.08 -3.02
N GLN A 150 2.98 -10.71 -3.07
CA GLN A 150 3.44 -11.64 -2.03
C GLN A 150 4.17 -10.87 -0.90
N PRO A 151 4.28 -11.46 0.31
CA PRO A 151 5.19 -10.98 1.33
C PRO A 151 6.61 -10.95 0.76
N THR A 152 7.11 -9.75 0.52
CA THR A 152 8.35 -9.50 -0.22
C THR A 152 9.16 -8.40 0.44
N LEU A 153 8.56 -7.64 1.35
CA LEU A 153 9.21 -6.50 1.98
C LEU A 153 9.83 -6.91 3.31
N GLY A 154 11.14 -7.17 3.28
CA GLY A 154 11.93 -7.49 4.47
C GLY A 154 11.76 -6.44 5.57
N THR A 155 11.88 -6.87 6.83
CA THR A 155 11.56 -6.05 8.01
C THR A 155 12.26 -4.70 7.99
N ARG A 156 13.55 -4.64 7.64
CA ARG A 156 14.31 -3.38 7.57
C ARG A 156 13.72 -2.38 6.58
N ALA A 157 13.35 -2.85 5.38
CA ALA A 157 12.77 -1.98 4.36
C ALA A 157 11.34 -1.55 4.74
N ALA A 158 10.57 -2.42 5.37
CA ALA A 158 9.24 -2.09 5.87
C ALA A 158 9.30 -1.01 6.97
N LEU A 159 10.20 -1.17 7.94
CA LEU A 159 10.42 -0.18 8.99
C LEU A 159 10.92 1.14 8.40
N GLY A 160 11.85 1.11 7.44
CA GLY A 160 12.31 2.32 6.76
C GLY A 160 11.17 3.09 6.07
N VAL A 161 10.21 2.39 5.44
CA VAL A 161 9.01 3.03 4.85
C VAL A 161 8.09 3.60 5.94
N LEU A 162 7.90 2.87 7.05
CA LEU A 162 7.08 3.36 8.17
C LEU A 162 7.71 4.62 8.78
N ASP A 163 9.01 4.60 9.09
CA ASP A 163 9.74 5.74 9.67
C ASP A 163 9.75 6.95 8.72
N ALA A 164 9.90 6.70 7.41
CA ALA A 164 9.94 7.72 6.37
C ALA A 164 8.64 8.52 6.24
N PHE A 165 7.49 7.87 6.41
CA PHE A 165 6.19 8.45 6.08
C PHE A 165 5.22 8.52 7.27
N SER A 166 5.62 8.05 8.46
CA SER A 166 4.78 8.10 9.65
C SER A 166 4.58 9.52 10.16
N ILE A 167 3.32 9.85 10.48
CA ILE A 167 2.89 11.12 11.07
C ILE A 167 3.18 11.19 12.59
N ALA A 168 3.51 10.07 13.24
CA ALA A 168 3.89 10.05 14.65
C ALA A 168 5.10 10.95 14.92
N ALA A 169 5.04 11.78 15.97
CA ALA A 169 6.22 12.48 16.48
C ALA A 169 7.32 11.45 16.80
N GLU A 170 8.57 11.78 16.46
CA GLU A 170 9.75 10.92 16.57
C GLU A 170 9.62 9.93 17.74
N HIS A 171 9.61 8.62 17.43
CA HIS A 171 9.80 7.62 18.47
C HIS A 171 11.12 7.97 19.18
N PRO A 172 11.14 8.19 20.50
CA PRO A 172 12.39 8.45 21.20
C PRO A 172 13.33 7.29 20.88
N GLN A 173 14.49 7.65 20.32
CA GLN A 173 15.49 6.71 19.83
C GLN A 173 15.73 5.62 20.87
N ARG A 174 15.68 4.36 20.44
CA ARG A 174 16.28 3.23 21.18
C ARG A 174 17.74 3.11 20.78
#